data_AF-E9RHV6-F1
#
_entry.id   AF-E9RHV6-F1
#
_cell.length_a   1.000
_cell.length_b   1.000
_cell.length_c   1.000
_cell.angle_alpha   90.00
_cell.angle_beta   90.00
_cell.angle_gamma   90.00
#
_symmetry.space_group_name_H-M   'P 1'
#
loop_
_entity.id
_entity.type
_entity.pdbx_description
1 polymer ?
#
loop_
_entity_poly.entity_id
_entity_poly.type
_entity_poly.pdbx_seq_one_letter_code
_entity_poly.pdbx_strand_id
1 'polypeptide(L)'
;LLTHALFKALLFMCAGGVIHSIGDSQDIRFMGGLSVYIPFTSSCLMVSSFALCGMPFLAGFYSRDFILEIISMRYVNVFGFLLLFVSTGLTV
;
A
#
# COMPACT_ATOMS: atom_id res chain seq x y z
N LEU A 1 3.26 8.41 -9.44
CA LEU A 1 3.92 7.34 -10.23
C LEU A 1 5.21 6.86 -9.57
N LEU A 2 6.20 7.72 -9.32
CA LEU A 2 7.46 7.36 -8.65
C LEU A 2 7.23 6.77 -7.24
N THR A 3 6.50 7.48 -6.39
CA THR A 3 6.17 7.03 -5.01
C THR A 3 5.52 5.65 -5.01
N HIS A 4 4.52 5.46 -5.88
CA HIS A 4 3.84 4.20 -6.06
C HIS A 4 4.77 3.06 -6.55
N ALA A 5 5.69 3.35 -7.49
CA ALA A 5 6.64 2.36 -7.98
C ALA A 5 7.60 1.90 -6.87
N LEU A 6 8.13 2.84 -6.08
CA LEU A 6 9.05 2.54 -4.98
C LEU A 6 8.38 1.68 -3.89
N PHE A 7 7.17 2.05 -3.44
CA PHE A 7 6.50 1.28 -2.39
C PHE A 7 5.99 -0.08 -2.87
N LYS A 8 5.54 -0.20 -4.13
CA LYS A 8 5.24 -1.52 -4.70
C LYS A 8 6.48 -2.40 -4.81
N ALA A 9 7.62 -1.85 -5.26
CA ALA A 9 8.87 -2.60 -5.33
C ALA A 9 9.33 -3.07 -3.95
N LEU A 10 9.24 -2.20 -2.94
CA LEU A 10 9.55 -2.56 -1.54
C LEU A 10 8.63 -3.67 -1.03
N LEU A 11 7.31 -3.57 -1.27
CA LEU A 11 6.34 -4.58 -0.85
C LEU A 11 6.66 -5.94 -1.46
N PHE A 12 6.91 -6.00 -2.77
CA PHE A 12 7.25 -7.26 -3.45
C PHE A 12 8.62 -7.81 -3.02
N MET A 13 9.60 -6.96 -2.72
CA MET A 13 10.89 -7.39 -2.19
C MET A 13 10.74 -8.02 -0.80
N CYS A 14 9.96 -7.39 0.10
CA CYS A 14 9.68 -7.94 1.42
C CYS A 14 8.87 -9.24 1.32
N ALA A 15 7.85 -9.29 0.46
CA ALA A 15 7.07 -10.50 0.23
C ALA A 15 7.93 -11.66 -0.31
N GLY A 16 8.85 -11.38 -1.23
CA GLY A 16 9.82 -12.39 -1.73
C GLY A 16 10.73 -12.93 -0.62
N GLY A 17 11.21 -12.06 0.26
CA GLY A 17 11.97 -12.47 1.45
C GLY A 17 11.15 -13.36 2.40
N VAL A 18 9.88 -13.03 2.61
CA VAL A 18 8.95 -13.84 3.42
C VAL A 18 8.71 -15.21 2.77
N ILE A 19 8.41 -15.25 1.48
CA ILE A 19 8.17 -16.50 0.75
C ILE A 19 9.40 -17.42 0.84
N HIS A 20 10.60 -16.88 0.62
CA HIS A 20 11.83 -17.67 0.70
C HIS A 20 12.07 -18.20 2.13
N SER A 21 11.74 -17.41 3.16
CA SER A 21 11.91 -17.82 4.56
C SER A 21 10.94 -18.91 5.02
N ILE A 22 9.79 -19.08 4.34
CA ILE A 22 8.73 -20.06 4.67
C ILE A 22 8.70 -21.18 3.60
N GLY A 23 9.86 -21.49 3.00
CA GLY A 23 10.01 -22.63 2.08
C GLY A 23 9.15 -22.54 0.82
N ASP A 24 9.09 -21.35 0.21
CA ASP A 24 8.34 -21.05 -1.01
C ASP A 24 6.81 -21.16 -0.90
N SER A 25 6.27 -21.23 0.32
CA SER A 25 4.83 -21.11 0.53
C SER A 25 4.37 -19.65 0.38
N GLN A 26 3.34 -19.44 -0.45
CA GLN A 26 2.76 -18.10 -0.70
C GLN A 26 1.43 -17.87 0.01
N ASP A 27 0.86 -18.93 0.59
CA ASP A 27 -0.46 -18.88 1.20
C ASP A 27 -0.36 -18.25 2.60
N ILE A 28 -1.00 -17.08 2.74
CA ILE A 28 -0.99 -16.25 3.96
C ILE A 28 -1.52 -17.02 5.18
N ARG A 29 -2.35 -18.05 4.97
CA ARG A 29 -2.87 -18.89 6.06
C ARG A 29 -1.77 -19.63 6.83
N PHE A 30 -0.63 -19.88 6.20
CA PHE A 30 0.54 -20.48 6.83
C PHE A 30 1.57 -19.44 7.29
N MET A 31 1.31 -18.15 7.06
CA MET A 31 2.20 -17.05 7.43
C MET A 31 1.76 -16.41 8.75
N GLY A 32 2.36 -16.84 9.87
CA GLY A 32 2.07 -16.34 11.21
C GLY A 32 3.31 -15.82 11.94
N GLY A 33 3.14 -14.83 12.83
CA GLY A 33 4.22 -14.39 13.73
C GLY A 33 5.41 -13.68 13.07
N LEU A 34 5.24 -13.16 11.84
CA LEU A 34 6.30 -12.51 11.05
C LEU A 34 7.04 -11.39 11.79
N SER A 35 6.35 -10.64 12.65
CA SER A 35 6.94 -9.57 13.46
C SER A 35 7.98 -10.06 14.47
N VAL A 36 7.87 -11.32 14.91
CA VAL A 36 8.80 -11.93 15.87
C VAL A 36 9.96 -12.60 15.14
N TYR A 37 9.67 -13.35 14.09
CA TYR A 37 10.69 -14.14 13.37
C TYR A 37 11.57 -13.30 12.45
N ILE A 38 11.00 -12.30 11.77
CA ILE A 38 11.72 -11.49 10.76
C ILE A 38 11.38 -10.00 10.93
N PRO A 39 11.75 -9.39 12.08
CA PRO A 39 11.26 -8.08 12.50
C PRO A 39 11.55 -6.97 11.48
N PHE A 40 12.74 -6.98 10.86
CA PHE A 40 13.12 -5.98 9.87
C PHE A 40 12.26 -6.06 8.59
N THR A 41 12.08 -7.25 8.02
CA THR A 41 11.23 -7.38 6.82
C THR A 41 9.77 -7.06 7.12
N SER A 42 9.29 -7.43 8.31
CA SER A 42 7.92 -7.15 8.73
C SER A 42 7.66 -5.65 8.92
N SER A 43 8.62 -4.90 9.48
CA SER A 43 8.49 -3.45 9.64
C SER A 43 8.55 -2.74 8.29
N CYS A 44 9.45 -3.13 7.38
CA CYS A 44 9.47 -2.62 6.01
C CYS A 44 8.17 -2.92 5.25
N LEU A 45 7.60 -4.13 5.42
CA LEU A 45 6.33 -4.51 4.83
C LEU A 45 5.19 -3.62 5.35
N MET A 46 5.12 -3.37 6.66
CA MET A 46 4.15 -2.45 7.26
C MET A 46 4.31 -1.01 6.78
N VAL A 47 5.54 -0.50 6.68
CA VAL A 47 5.80 0.85 6.15
C VAL A 47 5.35 0.95 4.70
N SER A 48 5.63 -0.08 3.89
CA SER A 48 5.23 -0.12 2.48
C SER A 48 3.71 -0.17 2.31
N SER A 49 2.99 -0.93 3.15
CA SER A 49 1.53 -1.01 3.10
C SER A 49 0.89 0.31 3.54
N PHE A 50 1.34 0.91 4.65
CA PHE A 50 0.81 2.21 5.09
C PHE A 50 1.07 3.33 4.09
N ALA A 51 2.23 3.33 3.43
CA ALA A 51 2.52 4.29 2.37
C ALA A 51 1.63 4.08 1.14
N LEU A 52 1.24 2.83 0.82
CA LEU A 52 0.30 2.53 -0.25
C LEU A 52 -1.15 2.85 0.11
N CYS A 53 -1.56 2.74 1.38
CA CYS A 53 -2.88 3.18 1.85
C CYS A 53 -2.99 4.72 1.88
N GLY A 54 -1.86 5.43 2.00
CA GLY A 54 -1.82 6.89 2.02
C GLY A 54 -1.91 7.47 3.44
N MET A 55 -1.33 6.80 4.44
CA MET A 55 -1.26 7.32 5.80
C MET A 55 -0.63 8.73 5.85
N PRO A 56 -1.10 9.62 6.75
CA PRO A 56 -0.61 10.98 6.85
C PRO A 56 0.91 11.00 7.12
N PHE A 57 1.59 11.98 6.53
CA PHE A 57 3.04 12.19 6.58
C PHE A 57 3.92 11.16 5.84
N LEU A 58 3.35 10.12 5.22
CA LEU A 58 4.09 9.25 4.30
C LEU A 58 4.03 9.77 2.87
N ALA A 59 5.02 9.41 2.04
CA ALA A 59 5.11 9.89 0.67
C ALA A 59 3.91 9.53 -0.23
N GLY A 60 3.12 8.51 0.14
CA GLY A 60 1.87 8.18 -0.56
C GLY A 60 0.80 9.27 -0.42
N PHE A 61 0.65 9.84 0.78
CA PHE A 61 -0.32 10.88 1.11
C PHE A 61 -0.13 12.12 0.23
N TYR A 62 1.10 12.64 0.16
CA TYR A 62 1.42 13.84 -0.64
C TYR A 62 1.07 13.71 -2.13
N SER A 63 1.01 12.49 -2.65
CA SER A 63 0.60 12.26 -4.04
C SER A 63 -0.89 12.00 -4.20
N ARG A 64 -1.50 11.16 -3.35
CA ARG A 64 -2.91 10.77 -3.49
C ARG A 64 -3.86 11.88 -3.06
N ASP A 65 -3.60 12.53 -1.93
CA ASP A 65 -4.52 13.55 -1.42
C ASP A 65 -4.56 14.78 -2.32
N PHE A 66 -3.40 15.18 -2.85
CA PHE A 66 -3.34 16.25 -3.84
C PHE A 66 -4.12 15.91 -5.13
N ILE A 67 -4.09 14.66 -5.58
CA ILE A 67 -4.89 14.21 -6.73
C ILE A 67 -6.38 14.25 -6.40
N LEU A 68 -6.79 13.77 -5.22
CA LEU A 68 -8.18 13.80 -4.76
C LEU A 68 -8.72 15.24 -4.68
N GLU A 69 -7.90 16.18 -4.16
CA GLU A 69 -8.25 17.59 -4.06
C GLU A 69 -8.41 18.26 -5.44
N ILE A 70 -7.51 17.98 -6.39
CA ILE A 70 -7.65 18.51 -7.76
C ILE A 70 -8.93 17.99 -8.41
N ILE A 71 -9.25 16.70 -8.22
CA ILE A 71 -10.42 16.07 -8.81
C ILE A 71 -11.71 16.62 -8.19
N SER A 72 -11.72 16.89 -6.87
CA SER A 72 -12.90 17.45 -6.20
C SER A 72 -13.22 18.88 -6.62
N MET A 73 -12.20 19.66 -7.01
CA MET A 73 -12.37 21.03 -7.51
C MET A 73 -12.72 21.11 -9.01
N ARG A 74 -12.72 19.98 -9.74
CA ARG A 74 -13.03 19.91 -11.18
C ARG A 74 -14.49 19.52 -11.40
N TYR A 75 -15.05 19.91 -12.55
CA TYR A 75 -16.33 19.37 -13.01
C TYR A 75 -16.14 17.92 -13.47
N VAL A 76 -16.46 16.97 -12.58
CA VAL A 76 -16.40 15.53 -12.85
C VAL A 76 -17.82 14.95 -12.73
N ASN A 77 -18.15 13.95 -13.55
CA ASN A 77 -19.42 13.23 -13.44
C ASN A 77 -19.62 12.67 -12.02
N VAL A 78 -20.82 12.82 -11.47
CA VAL A 78 -21.17 12.33 -10.12
C VAL A 78 -20.84 10.85 -9.95
N PHE A 79 -21.11 10.02 -10.98
CA PHE A 79 -20.76 8.61 -10.96
C PHE A 79 -19.25 8.36 -10.85
N GLY A 80 -18.43 9.12 -11.60
CA GLY A 80 -16.97 9.00 -11.54
C GLY A 80 -16.40 9.46 -10.20
N PHE A 81 -16.98 10.52 -9.63
CA PHE A 81 -16.64 10.99 -8.29
C PHE A 81 -16.94 9.93 -7.23
N LEU A 82 -18.11 9.29 -7.28
CA LEU A 82 -18.50 8.25 -6.32
C LEU A 82 -17.57 7.04 -6.37
N LEU A 83 -17.23 6.57 -7.59
CA LEU A 83 -16.31 5.45 -7.77
C LEU A 83 -14.90 5.75 -7.21
N LEU A 84 -14.43 6.98 -7.38
CA LEU A 84 -13.12 7.41 -6.89
C LEU A 84 -13.03 7.29 -5.35
N PHE A 85 -14.00 7.84 -4.62
CA PHE A 85 -14.00 7.77 -3.15
C PHE A 85 -14.18 6.35 -2.62
N VAL A 86 -15.02 5.54 -3.25
CA VAL A 86 -15.17 4.12 -2.90
C VAL A 86 -13.86 3.38 -3.14
N SER A 87 -13.18 3.64 -4.26
CA SER A 87 -11.90 2.98 -4.58
C SER A 87 -10.81 3.34 -3.57
N THR A 88 -10.71 4.61 -3.16
CA THR A 88 -9.73 5.02 -2.14
C THR A 88 -10.07 4.43 -0.78
N GLY A 89 -11.34 4.38 -0.41
CA GLY A 89 -11.79 3.75 0.83
C GLY A 89 -11.51 2.25 0.90
N LEU A 90 -11.51 1.53 -0.23
CA LEU A 90 -11.15 0.11 -0.29
C LEU A 90 -9.64 -0.15 -0.23
N THR A 91 -8.81 0.86 -0.54
CA THR A 91 -7.35 0.73 -0.47
C THR A 91 -6.76 1.07 0.89
N VAL A 92 -7.54 1.73 1.75
CA VAL A 92 -7.21 1.99 3.16
C VAL A 92 -7.71 0.83 3.99
#